data_AF-A0A6C0KKH1-F1
#
_entry.id   AF-A0A6C0KKH1-F1
#
_cell.length_a   1.000
_cell.length_b   1.000
_cell.length_c   1.000
_cell.angle_alpha   90.00
_cell.angle_beta   90.00
_cell.angle_gamma   90.00
#
_symmetry.space_group_name_H-M   'P 1'
#
loop_
_entity.id
_entity.type
_entity.pdbx_description
1 polymer ?
#
loop_
_entity_poly.entity_id
_entity_poly.type
_entity_poly.pdbx_seq_one_letter_code
_entity_poly.pdbx_strand_id
1 'polypeptide(L)'
;MNSAPVITTLVIGADYTKALSKCLDSKRNYATKHGYTYIQGGEKFWDRNKPIAWSKIPFLLSVCAELPEGALIWQSDADVFITNPNLRLEDHLVPELPADKDMVMSLDACGHINSGNILFRNTEWSRDYWKRVGEQKKYTYHLWWENAAMVELYHTNSVDHSKILITRKHKVFNAYLRGIPDEPLWEPKDFLVHFAGVYDLKQMEEYAERCEKGEVVRIPMPPSEVQACENARRESLYMIDNVKA
;
A
#
# COMPACT_ATOMS: atom_id res chain seq x y z
N MET A 1 4.45 -25.48 7.71
CA MET A 1 5.45 -24.40 7.89
C MET A 1 4.89 -23.20 7.16
N ASN A 2 4.70 -22.06 7.83
CA ASN A 2 4.26 -20.85 7.12
C ASN A 2 5.40 -20.43 6.18
N SER A 3 5.11 -20.28 4.89
CA SER A 3 6.07 -19.78 3.92
C SER A 3 6.49 -18.37 4.29
N ALA A 4 7.76 -18.04 4.07
CA ALA A 4 8.25 -16.67 4.24
C ALA A 4 7.41 -15.70 3.39
N PRO A 5 7.13 -14.48 3.87
CA PRO A 5 6.38 -13.49 3.10
C PRO A 5 7.03 -13.19 1.74
N VAL A 6 6.19 -12.95 0.73
CA VAL A 6 6.60 -12.47 -0.59
C VAL A 6 6.32 -10.98 -0.69
N ILE A 7 7.33 -10.20 -1.08
CA ILE A 7 7.21 -8.75 -1.27
C ILE A 7 7.02 -8.48 -2.77
N THR A 8 5.99 -7.72 -3.12
CA THR A 8 5.69 -7.37 -4.51
C THR A 8 5.69 -5.86 -4.70
N THR A 9 6.28 -5.40 -5.81
CA THR A 9 6.25 -3.99 -6.22
C THR A 9 6.11 -3.91 -7.73
N LEU A 10 5.24 -3.04 -8.21
CA LEU A 10 5.13 -2.71 -9.62
C LEU A 10 5.80 -1.36 -9.88
N VAL A 11 6.66 -1.30 -10.90
CA VAL A 11 7.25 -0.04 -11.35
C VAL A 11 7.32 -0.03 -12.88
N ILE A 12 6.76 1.02 -13.50
CA ILE A 12 6.67 1.15 -14.96
C ILE A 12 7.16 2.55 -15.36
N GLY A 13 7.95 2.62 -16.43
CA GLY A 13 8.54 3.86 -16.95
C GLY A 13 9.98 4.06 -16.49
N ALA A 14 10.87 4.40 -17.43
CA ALA A 14 12.31 4.48 -17.18
C ALA A 14 12.68 5.58 -16.16
N ASP A 15 12.14 6.79 -16.33
CA ASP A 15 12.42 7.92 -15.42
C ASP A 15 11.87 7.66 -14.01
N TYR A 16 10.66 7.11 -13.92
CA TYR A 16 10.05 6.74 -12.66
C TYR A 16 10.86 5.65 -11.94
N THR A 17 11.28 4.62 -12.68
CA THR A 17 12.14 3.55 -12.14
C THR A 17 13.48 4.08 -11.66
N LYS A 18 14.09 5.01 -12.41
CA LYS A 18 15.37 5.62 -12.05
C LYS A 18 15.25 6.46 -10.77
N ALA A 19 14.26 7.34 -10.70
CA ALA A 19 14.03 8.21 -9.55
C ALA A 19 13.73 7.42 -8.27
N LEU A 20 13.03 6.29 -8.39
CA LEU A 20 12.67 5.44 -7.26
C LEU A 20 13.67 4.31 -6.99
N SER A 21 14.85 4.33 -7.60
CA SER A 21 15.88 3.31 -7.42
C SER A 21 16.20 3.04 -5.94
N LYS A 22 16.35 4.09 -5.11
CA LYS A 22 16.55 3.94 -3.66
C LYS A 22 15.39 3.23 -2.96
N CYS A 23 14.15 3.55 -3.32
CA CYS A 23 12.96 2.87 -2.80
C CYS A 23 12.93 1.39 -3.19
N LEU A 24 13.20 1.08 -4.46
CA LEU A 24 13.24 -0.28 -4.99
C LEU A 24 14.39 -1.10 -4.37
N ASP A 25 15.57 -0.50 -4.25
CA ASP A 25 16.74 -1.12 -3.63
C ASP A 25 16.53 -1.40 -2.15
N SER A 26 15.84 -0.51 -1.43
CA SER A 26 15.50 -0.75 -0.02
C SER A 26 14.70 -2.04 0.16
N LYS A 27 13.72 -2.30 -0.72
CA LYS A 27 12.91 -3.52 -0.71
C LYS A 27 13.71 -4.76 -1.12
N ARG A 28 14.54 -4.66 -2.17
CA ARG A 28 15.44 -5.74 -2.59
C ARG A 28 16.36 -6.18 -1.45
N ASN A 29 17.07 -5.21 -0.87
CA ASN A 29 18.03 -5.45 0.20
C ASN A 29 17.35 -5.98 1.46
N TYR A 30 16.18 -5.45 1.79
CA TYR A 30 15.37 -5.94 2.91
C TYR A 30 14.94 -7.39 2.72
N ALA A 31 14.45 -7.75 1.53
CA ALA A 31 14.06 -9.12 1.22
C ALA A 31 15.25 -10.08 1.32
N THR A 32 16.39 -9.73 0.72
CA THR A 32 17.63 -10.51 0.81
C THR A 32 18.08 -10.69 2.26
N LYS A 33 18.05 -9.63 3.07
CA LYS A 33 18.47 -9.67 4.47
C LYS A 33 17.67 -10.66 5.31
N HIS A 34 16.36 -10.74 5.09
CA HIS A 34 15.46 -11.54 5.93
C HIS A 34 15.08 -12.89 5.32
N GLY A 35 15.57 -13.20 4.12
CA GLY A 35 15.23 -14.44 3.40
C GLY A 35 13.83 -14.41 2.80
N TYR A 36 13.28 -13.23 2.50
CA TYR A 36 12.01 -13.08 1.79
C TYR A 36 12.23 -13.12 0.28
N THR A 37 11.17 -13.45 -0.46
CA THR A 37 11.16 -13.33 -1.92
C THR A 37 10.72 -11.93 -2.31
N TYR A 38 11.48 -11.25 -3.17
CA TYR A 38 11.06 -9.98 -3.80
C TYR A 38 10.74 -10.19 -5.27
N ILE A 39 9.53 -9.81 -5.69
CA ILE A 39 9.09 -9.87 -7.07
C ILE A 39 8.78 -8.45 -7.55
N GLN A 40 9.55 -7.98 -8.53
CA GLN A 40 9.33 -6.69 -9.16
C GLN A 40 8.62 -6.84 -10.52
N GLY A 41 7.45 -6.24 -10.65
CA GLY A 41 6.74 -6.09 -11.92
C GLY A 41 7.27 -4.92 -12.73
N GLY A 42 7.24 -5.06 -14.06
CA GLY A 42 7.64 -4.03 -15.02
C GLY A 42 6.68 -3.93 -16.20
N GLU A 43 7.14 -3.39 -17.33
CA GLU A 43 6.31 -3.09 -18.52
C GLU A 43 5.50 -4.29 -19.06
N LYS A 44 5.95 -5.52 -18.81
CA LYS A 44 5.23 -6.74 -19.22
C LYS A 44 3.82 -6.84 -18.63
N PHE A 45 3.55 -6.16 -17.52
CA PHE A 45 2.25 -6.13 -16.84
C PHE A 45 1.45 -4.87 -17.15
N TRP A 46 1.95 -3.99 -18.02
CA TRP A 46 1.29 -2.74 -18.34
C TRP A 46 -0.02 -3.00 -19.09
N ASP A 47 -1.16 -2.74 -18.44
CA ASP A 47 -2.44 -2.62 -19.11
C ASP A 47 -2.50 -1.30 -19.87
N ARG A 48 -2.26 -1.35 -21.17
CA ARG A 48 -2.25 -0.18 -22.05
C ARG A 48 -3.63 0.43 -22.30
N ASN A 49 -4.71 -0.20 -21.82
CA ASN A 49 -6.08 0.31 -21.98
C ASN A 49 -6.55 1.19 -20.81
N LYS A 50 -5.73 1.30 -19.75
CA LYS A 50 -6.06 2.04 -18.52
C LYS A 50 -4.88 2.88 -18.04
N PRO A 51 -5.10 3.84 -17.14
CA PRO A 51 -4.00 4.51 -16.44
C PRO A 51 -3.07 3.51 -15.76
N ILE A 52 -1.77 3.83 -15.72
CA ILE A 52 -0.70 2.90 -15.31
C ILE A 52 -0.95 2.22 -13.95
N ALA A 53 -1.53 2.93 -12.98
CA ALA A 53 -1.83 2.41 -11.64
C ALA A 53 -2.66 1.10 -11.66
N TRP A 54 -3.57 0.95 -12.64
CA TRP A 54 -4.37 -0.26 -12.84
C TRP A 54 -3.55 -1.50 -13.20
N SER A 55 -2.31 -1.33 -13.69
CA SER A 55 -1.40 -2.43 -14.04
C SER A 55 -0.96 -3.24 -12.82
N LYS A 56 -1.22 -2.75 -11.60
CA LYS A 56 -1.08 -3.48 -10.33
C LYS A 56 -1.91 -4.77 -10.35
N ILE A 57 -3.10 -4.73 -10.95
CA ILE A 57 -4.04 -5.86 -10.97
C ILE A 57 -3.51 -7.06 -11.77
N PRO A 58 -3.19 -6.96 -13.08
CA PRO A 58 -2.62 -8.08 -13.82
C PRO A 58 -1.29 -8.56 -13.25
N PHE A 59 -0.47 -7.66 -12.67
CA PHE A 59 0.76 -8.03 -11.97
C PHE A 59 0.49 -8.94 -10.76
N LEU A 60 -0.39 -8.52 -9.84
CA LEU A 60 -0.70 -9.30 -8.65
C LEU A 60 -1.37 -10.63 -8.99
N LEU A 61 -2.28 -10.66 -9.97
CA LEU A 61 -2.89 -11.89 -10.44
C LEU A 61 -1.85 -12.88 -11.00
N SER A 62 -0.85 -12.39 -11.74
CA SER A 62 0.25 -13.22 -12.22
C SER A 62 1.11 -13.76 -11.09
N VAL A 63 1.37 -12.98 -10.03
CA VAL A 63 2.12 -13.46 -8.86
C VAL A 63 1.33 -14.53 -8.11
N CYS A 64 0.04 -14.29 -7.86
CA CYS A 64 -0.84 -15.24 -7.18
C CYS A 64 -0.97 -16.59 -7.91
N ALA A 65 -0.83 -16.61 -9.24
CA ALA A 65 -0.88 -17.83 -10.04
C ALA A 65 0.34 -18.75 -9.83
N GLU A 66 1.50 -18.18 -9.45
CA GLU A 66 2.75 -18.92 -9.24
C GLU A 66 3.00 -19.30 -7.78
N LEU A 67 2.24 -18.70 -6.85
CA LEU A 67 2.38 -18.94 -5.41
C LEU A 67 1.34 -19.95 -4.92
N PRO A 68 1.65 -20.75 -3.88
CA PRO A 68 0.70 -21.70 -3.32
C PRO A 68 -0.47 -20.99 -2.62
N GLU A 69 -1.57 -21.74 -2.44
CA GLU A 69 -2.72 -21.30 -1.64
C GLU A 69 -2.27 -20.90 -0.23
N GLY A 70 -2.74 -19.74 0.25
CA GLY A 70 -2.42 -19.19 1.57
C GLY A 70 -1.05 -18.50 1.66
N ALA A 71 -0.26 -18.42 0.59
CA ALA A 71 1.01 -17.68 0.59
C ALA A 71 0.79 -16.23 1.04
N LEU A 72 1.66 -15.72 1.90
CA LEU A 72 1.54 -14.36 2.42
C LEU A 72 2.25 -13.36 1.51
N ILE A 73 1.52 -12.37 1.02
CA ILE A 73 2.02 -11.38 0.05
C ILE A 73 1.88 -9.98 0.63
N TRP A 74 2.98 -9.23 0.64
CA TRP A 74 3.00 -7.80 0.93
C TRP A 74 3.22 -7.04 -0.38
N GLN A 75 2.14 -6.44 -0.90
CA GLN A 75 2.22 -5.48 -1.99
C GLN A 75 2.63 -4.12 -1.42
N SER A 76 3.70 -3.54 -1.96
CA SER A 76 4.24 -2.24 -1.59
C SER A 76 4.53 -1.42 -2.84
N ASP A 77 4.00 -0.20 -2.91
CA ASP A 77 4.16 0.69 -4.06
C ASP A 77 5.62 1.13 -4.25
N ALA A 78 5.94 1.56 -5.48
CA ALA A 78 7.31 1.85 -5.88
C ALA A 78 7.93 3.00 -5.07
N ASP A 79 7.13 3.98 -4.67
CA ASP A 79 7.46 5.19 -3.91
C ASP A 79 7.43 4.98 -2.39
N VAL A 80 7.56 3.74 -1.94
CA VAL A 80 7.74 3.37 -0.53
C VAL A 80 9.22 3.10 -0.24
N PHE A 81 9.79 3.75 0.75
CA PHE A 81 11.18 3.52 1.18
C PHE A 81 11.20 2.79 2.53
N ILE A 82 11.87 1.63 2.62
CA ILE A 82 12.09 0.94 3.89
C ILE A 82 13.22 1.62 4.65
N THR A 83 12.87 2.31 5.74
CA THR A 83 13.77 3.13 6.54
C THR A 83 14.41 2.37 7.70
N ASN A 84 13.77 1.31 8.20
CA ASN A 84 14.33 0.45 9.23
C ASN A 84 14.35 -1.02 8.77
N PRO A 85 15.45 -1.48 8.17
CA PRO A 85 15.53 -2.84 7.66
C PRO A 85 15.75 -3.88 8.76
N ASN A 86 15.73 -3.53 10.04
CA ASN A 86 15.89 -4.48 11.15
C ASN A 86 14.56 -5.07 11.62
N LEU A 87 13.44 -4.39 11.39
CA LEU A 87 12.12 -4.89 11.73
C LEU A 87 11.73 -5.99 10.75
N ARG A 88 11.42 -7.20 11.24
CA ARG A 88 10.94 -8.29 10.39
C ARG A 88 9.43 -8.18 10.20
N LEU A 89 8.92 -8.55 9.03
CA LEU A 89 7.48 -8.49 8.76
C LEU A 89 6.68 -9.28 9.80
N GLU A 90 7.20 -10.44 10.22
CA GLU A 90 6.56 -11.32 11.21
C GLU A 90 6.42 -10.67 12.59
N ASP A 91 7.26 -9.69 12.92
CA ASP A 91 7.28 -9.06 14.24
C ASP A 91 6.26 -7.92 14.36
N HIS A 92 5.86 -7.28 13.24
CA HIS A 92 5.00 -6.09 13.28
C HIS A 92 3.91 -6.03 12.20
N LEU A 93 4.16 -6.45 10.95
CA LEU A 93 3.16 -6.36 9.87
C LEU A 93 2.25 -7.60 9.81
N VAL A 94 2.81 -8.80 9.87
CA VAL A 94 2.01 -10.05 9.84
C VAL A 94 0.97 -10.11 10.97
N PRO A 95 1.27 -9.68 12.21
CA PRO A 95 0.27 -9.63 13.29
C PRO A 95 -0.93 -8.70 13.01
N GLU A 96 -0.79 -7.73 12.09
CA GLU A 96 -1.89 -6.86 11.68
C GLU A 96 -2.89 -7.56 10.74
N LEU A 97 -2.62 -8.80 10.30
CA LEU A 97 -3.55 -9.59 9.49
C LEU A 97 -4.13 -10.77 10.31
N PRO A 98 -5.30 -10.60 10.95
CA PRO A 98 -5.98 -11.65 11.69
C PRO A 98 -6.23 -12.91 10.86
N ALA A 99 -6.38 -14.05 11.55
CA ALA A 99 -6.55 -15.35 10.90
C ALA A 99 -7.89 -15.51 10.16
N ASP A 100 -8.93 -14.77 10.56
CA ASP A 100 -10.27 -14.76 9.96
C ASP A 100 -10.40 -13.78 8.78
N LYS A 101 -9.39 -12.95 8.54
CA LYS A 101 -9.30 -12.01 7.43
C LYS A 101 -8.42 -12.58 6.33
N ASP A 102 -8.55 -12.06 5.11
CA ASP A 102 -7.67 -12.44 3.99
C ASP A 102 -6.80 -11.28 3.54
N MET A 103 -7.12 -10.04 3.92
CA MET A 103 -6.39 -8.83 3.55
C MET A 103 -6.44 -7.79 4.67
N VAL A 104 -5.36 -7.03 4.83
CA VAL A 104 -5.32 -5.83 5.66
C VAL A 104 -4.80 -4.64 4.87
N MET A 105 -5.50 -3.51 5.01
CA MET A 105 -5.14 -2.20 4.51
C MET A 105 -5.18 -1.19 5.66
N SER A 106 -4.71 0.04 5.43
CA SER A 106 -4.74 1.10 6.43
C SER A 106 -5.56 2.29 5.96
N LEU A 107 -6.13 3.03 6.93
CA LEU A 107 -6.41 4.44 6.70
C LEU A 107 -5.09 5.20 6.60
N ASP A 108 -4.96 6.12 5.65
CA ASP A 108 -3.83 7.02 5.59
C ASP A 108 -3.90 8.11 6.68
N ALA A 109 -2.83 8.90 6.81
CA ALA A 109 -2.79 10.01 7.77
C ALA A 109 -3.75 11.18 7.42
N CYS A 110 -4.50 11.05 6.32
CA CYS A 110 -5.57 11.94 5.90
C CYS A 110 -6.97 11.31 6.09
N GLY A 111 -7.06 10.08 6.61
CA GLY A 111 -8.30 9.38 6.93
C GLY A 111 -8.93 8.57 5.79
N HIS A 112 -8.23 8.32 4.68
CA HIS A 112 -8.75 7.52 3.56
C HIS A 112 -8.16 6.11 3.54
N ILE A 113 -8.92 5.11 3.09
CA ILE A 113 -8.35 3.78 2.81
C ILE A 113 -7.30 3.91 1.70
N ASN A 114 -6.10 3.36 1.94
CA ASN A 114 -4.98 3.43 1.02
C ASN A 114 -4.47 2.03 0.64
N SER A 115 -4.27 1.83 -0.67
CA SER A 115 -3.84 0.57 -1.30
C SER A 115 -2.36 0.52 -1.68
N GLY A 116 -1.55 1.48 -1.20
CA GLY A 116 -0.13 1.52 -1.53
C GLY A 116 0.73 0.55 -0.72
N ASN A 117 0.23 0.10 0.43
CA ASN A 117 0.79 -1.04 1.15
C ASN A 117 -0.34 -1.96 1.61
N ILE A 118 -0.32 -3.23 1.19
CA ILE A 118 -1.37 -4.22 1.46
C ILE A 118 -0.70 -5.54 1.82
N LEU A 119 -1.08 -6.11 2.97
CA LEU A 119 -0.74 -7.49 3.30
C LEU A 119 -1.96 -8.37 3.06
N PHE A 120 -1.81 -9.44 2.28
CA PHE A 120 -2.91 -10.36 1.98
C PHE A 120 -2.42 -11.80 1.83
N ARG A 121 -3.34 -12.75 2.03
CA ARG A 121 -3.12 -14.19 1.79
C ARG A 121 -3.52 -14.52 0.35
N ASN A 122 -2.73 -15.30 -0.36
CA ASN A 122 -3.09 -15.82 -1.68
C ASN A 122 -4.21 -16.87 -1.56
N THR A 123 -5.44 -16.43 -1.33
CA THR A 123 -6.61 -17.28 -1.26
C THR A 123 -7.40 -17.26 -2.56
N GLU A 124 -8.32 -18.21 -2.73
CA GLU A 124 -9.32 -18.13 -3.80
C GLU A 124 -10.08 -16.80 -3.77
N TRP A 125 -10.50 -16.34 -2.59
CA TRP A 125 -11.16 -15.04 -2.43
C TRP A 125 -10.26 -13.89 -2.87
N SER A 126 -8.98 -13.84 -2.49
CA SER A 126 -8.10 -12.73 -2.88
C SER A 126 -7.85 -12.69 -4.38
N ARG A 127 -7.72 -13.85 -5.04
CA ARG A 127 -7.60 -13.92 -6.51
C ARG A 127 -8.86 -13.43 -7.21
N ASP A 128 -10.04 -13.79 -6.71
CA ASP A 128 -11.32 -13.28 -7.20
C ASP A 128 -11.48 -11.77 -6.96
N TYR A 129 -11.14 -11.30 -5.75
CA TYR A 129 -11.17 -9.89 -5.38
C TYR A 129 -10.35 -9.02 -6.33
N TRP A 130 -9.09 -9.42 -6.61
CA TRP A 130 -8.24 -8.68 -7.55
C TRP A 130 -8.84 -8.62 -8.96
N LYS A 131 -9.50 -9.69 -9.44
CA LYS A 131 -10.22 -9.67 -10.73
C LYS A 131 -11.37 -8.65 -10.68
N ARG A 132 -12.21 -8.70 -9.64
CA ARG A 132 -13.36 -7.79 -9.48
C ARG A 132 -12.95 -6.33 -9.34
N VAL A 133 -11.83 -6.04 -8.68
CA VAL A 133 -11.23 -4.69 -8.66
C VAL A 133 -10.92 -4.28 -10.11
N GLY A 134 -10.19 -5.12 -10.86
CA GLY A 134 -9.84 -4.88 -12.26
C GLY A 134 -11.04 -4.71 -13.20
N GLU A 135 -12.21 -5.23 -12.86
CA GLU A 135 -13.44 -5.10 -13.65
C GLU A 135 -14.18 -3.78 -13.41
N GLN A 136 -13.84 -3.02 -12.36
CA GLN A 136 -14.48 -1.74 -12.06
C GLN A 136 -14.19 -0.68 -13.12
N LYS A 137 -15.20 -0.34 -13.93
CA LYS A 137 -15.08 0.67 -15.00
C LYS A 137 -15.33 2.09 -14.50
N LYS A 138 -16.19 2.25 -13.49
CA LYS A 138 -16.59 3.56 -12.90
C LYS A 138 -15.39 4.39 -12.45
N TYR A 139 -14.34 3.72 -11.97
CA TYR A 139 -13.17 4.36 -11.37
C TYR A 139 -11.95 4.44 -12.28
N THR A 140 -12.08 4.05 -13.56
CA THR A 140 -10.94 3.96 -14.48
C THR A 140 -10.10 5.24 -14.51
N TYR A 141 -10.75 6.40 -14.52
CA TYR A 141 -10.11 7.73 -14.53
C TYR A 141 -10.35 8.53 -13.25
N HIS A 142 -10.78 7.87 -12.17
CA HIS A 142 -10.85 8.51 -10.86
C HIS A 142 -9.43 8.90 -10.41
N LEU A 143 -9.29 9.99 -9.65
CA LEU A 143 -7.99 10.48 -9.16
C LEU A 143 -7.23 9.45 -8.30
N TRP A 144 -7.94 8.46 -7.77
CA TRP A 144 -7.39 7.35 -6.97
C TRP A 144 -7.44 6.00 -7.69
N TRP A 145 -7.79 5.96 -8.98
CA TRP A 145 -7.75 4.76 -9.83
C TRP A 145 -8.26 3.47 -9.15
N GLU A 146 -7.42 2.44 -9.05
CA GLU A 146 -7.77 1.15 -8.47
C GLU A 146 -8.03 1.24 -6.96
N ASN A 147 -7.42 2.19 -6.24
CA ASN A 147 -7.73 2.43 -4.82
C ASN A 147 -9.21 2.81 -4.64
N ALA A 148 -9.76 3.66 -5.51
CA ALA A 148 -11.19 4.00 -5.45
C ALA A 148 -12.09 2.80 -5.75
N ALA A 149 -11.68 1.91 -6.66
CA ALA A 149 -12.39 0.67 -6.92
C ALA A 149 -12.37 -0.28 -5.71
N MET A 150 -11.23 -0.38 -5.02
CA MET A 150 -11.11 -1.16 -3.78
C MET A 150 -12.00 -0.60 -2.66
N VAL A 151 -12.04 0.73 -2.50
CA VAL A 151 -12.90 1.43 -1.53
C VAL A 151 -14.38 1.15 -1.81
N GLU A 152 -14.82 1.24 -3.07
CA GLU A 152 -16.21 0.92 -3.44
C GLU A 152 -16.57 -0.52 -3.06
N LEU A 153 -15.73 -1.48 -3.46
CA LEU A 153 -16.00 -2.90 -3.20
C LEU A 153 -16.05 -3.18 -1.69
N TYR A 154 -15.13 -2.59 -0.91
CA TYR A 154 -15.16 -2.71 0.54
C TYR A 154 -16.47 -2.19 1.17
N HIS A 155 -17.04 -1.12 0.65
CA HIS A 155 -18.28 -0.55 1.19
C HIS A 155 -19.56 -1.21 0.67
N THR A 156 -19.53 -1.76 -0.54
CA THR A 156 -20.74 -2.23 -1.23
C THR A 156 -20.89 -3.75 -1.26
N ASN A 157 -19.83 -4.49 -0.96
CA ASN A 157 -19.83 -5.95 -0.94
C ASN A 157 -19.53 -6.47 0.48
N SER A 158 -20.53 -7.08 1.12
CA SER A 158 -20.42 -7.59 2.49
C SER A 158 -19.40 -8.72 2.65
N VAL A 159 -19.18 -9.52 1.60
CA VAL A 159 -18.14 -10.56 1.61
C VAL A 159 -16.76 -9.89 1.64
N ASP A 160 -16.51 -8.88 0.81
CA ASP A 160 -15.24 -8.15 0.83
C ASP A 160 -15.00 -7.45 2.16
N HIS A 161 -16.03 -6.78 2.68
CA HIS A 161 -15.98 -6.18 4.01
C HIS A 161 -15.62 -7.20 5.10
N SER A 162 -16.23 -8.40 5.05
CA SER A 162 -15.95 -9.46 6.02
C SER A 162 -14.51 -9.99 5.92
N LYS A 163 -13.86 -9.89 4.76
CA LYS A 163 -12.52 -10.43 4.49
C LYS A 163 -11.39 -9.41 4.61
N ILE A 164 -11.69 -8.12 4.54
CA ILE A 164 -10.70 -7.05 4.63
C ILE A 164 -10.74 -6.43 6.04
N LEU A 165 -9.57 -6.29 6.66
CA LEU A 165 -9.39 -5.41 7.81
C LEU A 165 -8.88 -4.05 7.35
N ILE A 166 -9.52 -2.97 7.79
CA ILE A 166 -8.97 -1.61 7.68
C ILE A 166 -8.44 -1.19 9.05
N THR A 167 -7.13 -1.15 9.21
CA THR A 167 -6.48 -0.71 10.46
C THR A 167 -6.25 0.80 10.47
N ARG A 168 -6.22 1.39 11.67
CA ARG A 168 -5.83 2.79 11.90
C ARG A 168 -4.33 2.95 12.17
N LYS A 169 -3.60 1.83 12.29
CA LYS A 169 -2.18 1.78 12.65
C LYS A 169 -1.28 1.94 11.42
N HIS A 170 -1.51 2.98 10.62
CA HIS A 170 -0.80 3.16 9.35
C HIS A 170 0.71 3.24 9.52
N LYS A 171 1.22 3.80 10.63
CA LYS A 171 2.66 3.86 10.94
C LYS A 171 3.36 2.48 11.00
N VAL A 172 2.61 1.38 11.14
CA VAL A 172 3.17 0.01 11.12
C VAL A 172 3.67 -0.40 9.74
N PHE A 173 3.03 0.04 8.65
CA PHE A 173 3.36 -0.40 7.28
C PHE A 173 3.00 0.58 6.16
N ASN A 174 2.63 1.81 6.49
CA ASN A 174 2.19 2.86 5.58
C ASN A 174 2.35 4.24 6.25
N ALA A 175 3.55 4.58 6.73
CA ALA A 175 3.79 5.87 7.40
C ALA A 175 3.96 7.00 6.37
N TYR A 176 3.58 8.23 6.73
CA TYR A 176 3.53 9.37 5.81
C TYR A 176 4.33 10.57 6.32
N LEU A 177 4.68 11.48 5.40
CA LEU A 177 5.33 12.76 5.71
C LEU A 177 4.33 13.90 5.96
N ARG A 178 3.03 13.65 5.78
CA ARG A 178 1.94 14.60 6.01
C ARG A 178 0.70 13.89 6.51
N GLY A 179 -0.16 14.65 7.18
CA GLY A 179 -1.41 14.17 7.74
C GLY A 179 -2.05 15.22 8.62
N ILE A 180 -3.25 14.93 9.10
CA ILE A 180 -3.97 15.82 10.04
C ILE A 180 -3.23 15.90 11.39
N PRO A 181 -3.45 16.96 12.21
CA PRO A 181 -2.63 17.25 13.39
C PRO A 181 -2.47 16.11 14.42
N ASP A 182 -3.47 15.25 14.55
CA ASP A 182 -3.48 14.15 15.53
C ASP A 182 -2.98 12.81 14.98
N GLU A 183 -2.66 12.72 13.69
CA GLU A 183 -2.18 11.47 13.09
C GLU A 183 -0.66 11.32 13.23
N PRO A 184 -0.18 10.14 13.65
CA PRO A 184 1.24 9.92 13.85
C PRO A 184 1.96 9.84 12.50
N LEU A 185 2.87 10.77 12.24
CA LEU A 185 3.67 10.78 11.01
C LEU A 185 4.94 9.94 11.16
N TRP A 186 5.60 9.68 10.03
CA TRP A 186 6.88 8.98 9.99
C TRP A 186 7.94 9.70 10.84
N GLU A 187 8.72 8.92 11.56
CA GLU A 187 9.84 9.32 12.38
C GLU A 187 11.04 8.37 12.16
N PRO A 188 12.27 8.82 12.44
CA PRO A 188 13.43 7.95 12.41
C PRO A 188 13.22 6.70 13.26
N LYS A 189 13.65 5.55 12.73
CA LYS A 189 13.47 4.18 13.26
C LYS A 189 12.12 3.52 12.94
N ASP A 190 11.17 4.23 12.34
CA ASP A 190 9.98 3.58 11.78
C ASP A 190 10.35 2.64 10.63
N PHE A 191 9.47 1.68 10.37
CA PHE A 191 9.70 0.64 9.37
C PHE A 191 9.93 1.20 7.97
N LEU A 192 9.02 2.06 7.50
CA LEU A 192 9.02 2.60 6.15
C LEU A 192 8.35 3.96 6.09
N VAL A 193 8.57 4.67 5.01
CA VAL A 193 7.84 5.89 4.62
C VAL A 193 7.27 5.73 3.22
N HIS A 194 6.05 6.20 3.02
CA HIS A 194 5.35 6.22 1.74
C HIS A 194 5.24 7.68 1.26
N PHE A 195 5.75 7.96 0.05
CA PHE A 195 5.70 9.29 -0.55
C PHE A 195 4.37 9.60 -1.26
N ALA A 196 3.27 9.04 -0.76
CA ALA A 196 1.94 9.25 -1.31
C ALA A 196 1.59 10.76 -1.39
N GLY A 197 1.09 11.17 -2.56
CA GLY A 197 0.72 12.57 -2.81
C GLY A 197 1.91 13.49 -3.10
N VAL A 198 3.13 12.96 -3.22
CA VAL A 198 4.24 13.62 -3.90
C VAL A 198 4.17 13.24 -5.38
N TYR A 199 4.38 14.20 -6.28
CA TYR A 199 4.33 13.94 -7.73
C TYR A 199 5.64 14.27 -8.45
N ASP A 200 6.47 15.12 -7.84
CA ASP A 200 7.78 15.45 -8.40
C ASP A 200 8.80 14.37 -8.06
N LEU A 201 9.43 13.80 -9.09
CA LEU A 201 10.34 12.68 -8.95
C LEU A 201 11.64 13.04 -8.22
N LYS A 202 12.14 14.26 -8.42
CA LYS A 202 13.35 14.72 -7.72
C LYS A 202 13.06 14.93 -6.24
N GLN A 203 11.88 15.46 -5.93
CA GLN A 203 11.44 15.62 -4.55
C GLN A 203 11.29 14.28 -3.83
N MET A 204 10.77 13.23 -4.49
CA MET A 204 10.75 11.87 -3.92
C MET A 204 12.16 11.35 -3.63
N GLU A 205 13.09 11.53 -4.57
CA GLU A 205 14.49 11.12 -4.43
C GLU A 205 15.16 11.84 -3.25
N GLU A 206 15.01 13.17 -3.17
CA GLU A 206 15.51 13.99 -2.07
C GLU A 206 14.92 13.57 -0.72
N TYR A 207 13.60 13.30 -0.66
CA TYR A 207 12.96 12.84 0.59
C TYR A 207 13.46 11.47 1.01
N ALA A 208 13.68 10.54 0.09
CA ALA A 208 14.24 9.24 0.40
C ALA A 208 15.67 9.35 0.99
N GLU A 209 16.52 10.21 0.41
CA GLU A 209 17.87 10.48 0.95
C GLU A 209 17.84 11.08 2.35
N ARG A 210 16.94 12.04 2.59
CA ARG A 210 16.82 12.71 3.89
C ARG A 210 16.27 11.75 4.95
N CYS A 211 15.27 10.94 4.61
CA CYS A 211 14.75 9.91 5.51
C CYS A 211 15.82 8.85 5.84
N GLU A 212 16.66 8.46 4.88
CA GLU A 212 17.79 7.55 5.10
C GLU A 212 18.81 8.11 6.10
N LYS A 213 19.06 9.43 6.07
CA LYS A 213 19.90 10.14 7.04
C LYS A 213 19.24 10.33 8.40
N GLY A 214 17.98 9.92 8.56
CA GLY A 214 17.20 10.11 9.79
C GLY A 214 16.68 11.54 9.98
N GLU A 215 16.59 12.33 8.91
CA GLU A 215 16.00 13.67 8.97
C GLU A 215 14.47 13.59 8.99
N VAL A 216 13.84 14.36 9.87
CA VAL A 216 12.38 14.48 9.94
C VAL A 216 11.88 15.41 8.82
N VAL A 217 11.33 14.82 7.76
CA VAL A 217 10.69 15.56 6.66
C VAL A 217 9.20 15.74 6.94
N ARG A 218 8.64 16.93 6.68
CA ARG A 218 7.21 17.22 6.78
C ARG A 218 6.75 17.99 5.55
N ILE A 219 5.66 17.54 4.94
CA ILE A 219 5.02 18.25 3.83
C ILE A 219 3.85 19.05 4.41
N PRO A 220 3.85 20.38 4.32
CA PRO A 220 2.79 21.20 4.89
C PRO A 220 1.46 20.97 4.16
N MET A 221 0.36 20.99 4.91
CA MET A 221 -0.99 20.95 4.35
C MET A 221 -1.69 22.29 4.59
N PRO A 222 -2.32 22.91 3.56
CA PRO A 222 -3.15 24.09 3.74
C PRO A 222 -4.34 23.80 4.69
N PRO A 223 -4.86 24.80 5.43
CA PRO A 223 -5.99 24.59 6.35
C PRO A 223 -7.24 23.98 5.69
N SER A 224 -7.51 24.33 4.43
CA SER A 224 -8.62 23.75 3.66
C SER A 224 -8.43 22.25 3.41
N GLU A 225 -7.21 21.81 3.18
CA GLU A 225 -6.88 20.40 2.98
C GLU A 225 -6.96 19.62 4.30
N VAL A 226 -6.46 20.21 5.40
CA VAL A 226 -6.63 19.64 6.76
C VAL A 226 -8.11 19.40 7.05
N GLN A 227 -8.97 20.39 6.83
CA GLN A 227 -10.40 20.26 7.08
C GLN A 227 -11.05 19.17 6.21
N ALA A 228 -10.66 19.05 4.94
CA ALA A 228 -11.17 18.00 4.05
C ALA A 228 -10.74 16.60 4.54
N CYS A 229 -9.50 16.45 4.99
CA CYS A 229 -8.99 15.20 5.55
C CYS A 229 -9.68 14.82 6.87
N GLU A 230 -9.93 15.78 7.76
CA GLU A 230 -10.71 15.54 8.97
C GLU A 230 -12.15 15.08 8.67
N ASN A 231 -12.78 15.63 7.62
CA ASN A 231 -14.10 15.19 7.16
C ASN A 231 -14.05 13.75 6.64
N ALA A 232 -13.11 13.47 5.74
CA ALA A 232 -12.93 12.14 5.17
C ALA A 232 -12.62 11.08 6.24
N ARG A 233 -11.83 11.44 7.26
CA ARG A 233 -11.60 10.58 8.41
C ARG A 233 -12.90 10.27 9.14
N ARG A 234 -13.71 11.27 9.47
CA ARG A 234 -14.99 11.05 10.17
C ARG A 234 -15.90 10.11 9.38
N GLU A 235 -15.99 10.30 8.07
CA GLU A 235 -16.77 9.45 7.18
C GLU A 235 -16.23 8.01 7.14
N SER A 236 -14.92 7.84 6.94
CA SER A 236 -14.30 6.51 6.90
C SER A 236 -14.43 5.77 8.23
N LEU A 237 -14.25 6.45 9.36
CA LEU A 237 -14.45 5.88 10.68
C LEU A 237 -15.90 5.46 10.89
N TYR A 238 -16.86 6.31 10.51
CA TYR A 238 -18.28 5.96 10.58
C TYR A 238 -18.58 4.71 9.74
N MET A 239 -18.06 4.63 8.52
CA MET A 239 -18.29 3.48 7.65
C MET A 239 -17.62 2.20 8.17
N ILE A 240 -16.39 2.27 8.69
CA ILE A 240 -15.71 1.10 9.26
C ILE A 240 -16.44 0.59 10.50
N ASP A 241 -16.93 1.49 11.34
CA ASP A 241 -17.53 1.12 12.63
C ASP A 241 -19.03 0.75 12.50
N ASN A 242 -19.72 1.15 11.42
CA ASN A 242 -21.18 0.97 11.26
C ASN A 242 -21.63 0.15 10.04
N VAL A 243 -20.73 -0.28 9.15
CA VAL A 243 -21.09 -1.27 8.14
C VAL A 243 -21.32 -2.60 8.87
N LYS A 244 -22.59 -2.99 8.99
CA LYS A 244 -22.97 -4.29 9.57
C LYS A 244 -22.56 -5.38 8.58
N ALA A 245 -21.79 -6.36 9.08
CA ALA A 245 -21.50 -7.61 8.39
C ALA A 245 -22.77 -8.37 8.01
#